data_AF-A0A932T6H1-F1
#
_entry.id   AF-A0A932T6H1-F1
#
_cell.length_a   1.000
_cell.length_b   1.000
_cell.length_c   1.000
_cell.angle_alpha   90.00
_cell.angle_beta   90.00
_cell.angle_gamma   90.00
#
_symmetry.space_group_name_H-M   'P 1'
#
loop_
_entity.id
_entity.type
_entity.pdbx_description
1 polymer ?
#
loop_
_entity_poly.entity_id
_entity_poly.type
_entity_poly.pdbx_seq_one_letter_code
_entity_poly.pdbx_strand_id
1 'polypeptide(L)'
;MFDDTTEITAFRKTLKQVVKDLETVTDISIGSFKSTVLEQFDRYSYEGEDEVVGFETWEDISQNGKYQLMVRINHEDAYIFTIFVVVQDGLITVEKVL
;
A
#
# COMPACT_ATOMS: atom_id res chain seq x y z
N MET A 1 -15.75 13.77 36.06
CA MET A 1 -14.87 12.70 35.58
C MET A 1 -14.99 12.73 34.08
N PHE A 2 -13.89 13.05 33.41
CA PHE A 2 -13.83 13.05 31.95
C PHE A 2 -13.47 11.63 31.54
N ASP A 3 -14.48 10.85 31.19
CA ASP A 3 -14.29 9.64 30.38
C ASP A 3 -14.81 9.96 28.98
N ASP A 4 -14.10 10.87 28.32
CA ASP A 4 -14.05 10.92 26.87
C ASP A 4 -13.17 9.75 26.40
N THR A 5 -13.63 8.51 26.59
CA THR A 5 -13.21 7.42 25.72
C THR A 5 -13.91 7.64 24.40
N THR A 6 -13.42 8.64 23.65
CA THR A 6 -13.49 8.57 22.20
C THR A 6 -12.63 7.37 21.84
N GLU A 7 -13.22 6.17 21.91
CA GLU A 7 -12.81 5.08 21.05
C GLU A 7 -12.91 5.65 19.64
N ILE A 8 -11.81 6.26 19.20
CA ILE A 8 -11.57 6.46 17.79
C ILE A 8 -11.57 5.03 17.27
N THR A 9 -12.73 4.59 16.82
CA THR A 9 -12.94 3.35 16.12
C THR A 9 -12.14 3.57 14.85
N ALA A 10 -10.83 3.34 14.93
CA ALA A 10 -9.92 3.49 13.81
C ALA A 10 -10.55 2.64 12.71
N PHE A 11 -11.04 3.31 11.67
CA PHE A 11 -11.72 2.65 10.56
C PHE A 11 -10.80 1.56 10.06
N ARG A 12 -11.10 0.31 10.44
CA ARG A 12 -10.25 -0.84 10.12
C ARG A 12 -10.36 -1.04 8.63
N LYS A 13 -9.27 -0.75 7.91
CA LYS A 13 -9.22 -0.95 6.47
C LYS A 13 -8.94 -2.41 6.21
N THR A 14 -9.80 -3.07 5.43
CA THR A 14 -9.59 -4.47 5.03
C THR A 14 -8.61 -4.54 3.86
N LEU A 15 -7.96 -5.69 3.65
CA LEU A 15 -7.10 -5.93 2.48
C LEU A 15 -7.80 -5.60 1.16
N LYS A 16 -9.08 -5.96 1.03
CA LYS A 16 -9.88 -5.65 -0.16
C LYS A 16 -10.02 -4.15 -0.39
N GLN A 17 -10.11 -3.36 0.67
CA GLN A 17 -10.19 -1.90 0.57
C GLN A 17 -8.83 -1.31 0.22
N VAL A 18 -7.75 -1.81 0.82
CA VAL A 18 -6.37 -1.39 0.47
C VAL A 18 -6.09 -1.65 -1.02
N VAL A 19 -6.41 -2.85 -1.51
CA VAL A 19 -6.27 -3.21 -2.93
C VAL A 19 -7.06 -2.27 -3.83
N LYS A 20 -8.34 -2.01 -3.52
CA LYS A 20 -9.16 -1.09 -4.31
C LYS A 20 -8.59 0.32 -4.33
N ASP A 21 -8.13 0.83 -3.20
CA ASP A 21 -7.62 2.19 -3.13
C ASP A 21 -6.27 2.30 -3.87
N LEU A 22 -5.42 1.26 -3.79
CA LEU A 22 -4.19 1.18 -4.59
C LEU A 22 -4.49 1.15 -6.10
N GLU A 23 -5.50 0.40 -6.55
CA GLU A 23 -5.91 0.37 -7.97
C GLU A 23 -6.48 1.72 -8.46
N THR A 24 -6.83 2.64 -7.56
CA THR A 24 -7.22 4.01 -7.93
C THR A 24 -6.05 4.98 -8.00
N VAL A 25 -4.84 4.56 -7.65
CA VAL A 25 -3.64 5.41 -7.68
C VAL A 25 -3.17 5.56 -9.13
N THR A 26 -3.32 6.78 -9.67
CA THR A 26 -2.83 7.16 -11.00
C THR A 26 -2.05 8.46 -10.91
N ASP A 27 -1.15 8.68 -11.87
CA ASP A 27 -0.42 9.95 -12.05
C ASP A 27 0.36 10.43 -10.82
N ILE A 28 0.91 9.50 -10.03
CA ILE A 28 1.71 9.83 -8.84
C ILE A 28 3.20 9.85 -9.17
N SER A 29 3.92 10.84 -8.65
CA SER A 29 5.37 10.90 -8.82
C SER A 29 6.08 9.70 -8.19
N ILE A 30 7.15 9.22 -8.82
CA ILE A 30 7.95 8.09 -8.32
C ILE A 30 8.38 8.26 -6.86
N GLY A 31 8.80 9.47 -6.48
CA GLY A 31 9.23 9.77 -5.12
C GLY A 31 8.11 9.72 -4.07
N SER A 32 6.87 10.02 -4.47
CA SER A 32 5.69 9.98 -3.58
C SER A 32 5.02 8.61 -3.55
N PHE A 33 5.21 7.79 -4.59
CA PHE A 33 4.46 6.54 -4.75
C PHE A 33 4.67 5.57 -3.58
N LYS A 34 5.91 5.40 -3.11
CA LYS A 34 6.19 4.55 -1.94
C LYS A 34 5.44 5.00 -0.70
N SER A 35 5.42 6.32 -0.44
CA SER A 35 4.67 6.90 0.67
C SER A 35 3.17 6.69 0.49
N THR A 36 2.63 6.90 -0.71
CA THR A 36 1.21 6.66 -0.98
C THR A 36 0.82 5.21 -0.75
N VAL A 37 1.64 4.25 -1.20
CA VAL A 37 1.39 2.84 -0.94
C VAL A 37 1.39 2.59 0.56
N LEU A 38 2.40 3.07 1.31
CA LEU A 38 2.44 2.99 2.77
C LEU A 38 1.19 3.59 3.44
N GLU A 39 0.74 4.76 2.99
CA GLU A 39 -0.48 5.41 3.48
C GLU A 39 -1.74 4.59 3.21
N GLN A 40 -1.79 3.82 2.11
CA GLN A 40 -2.92 2.92 1.87
C GLN A 40 -2.97 1.77 2.86
N PHE A 41 -1.81 1.34 3.36
CA PHE A 41 -1.69 0.37 4.45
C PHE A 41 -1.69 1.03 5.84
N ASP A 42 -1.57 2.35 5.95
CA ASP A 42 -1.80 3.04 7.21
C ASP A 42 -3.24 2.80 7.64
N ARG A 43 -3.43 2.33 8.89
CA ARG A 43 -4.73 1.86 9.45
C ARG A 43 -5.26 0.56 8.85
N TYR A 44 -4.47 -0.15 8.05
CA TYR A 44 -4.66 -1.58 7.87
C TYR A 44 -4.40 -2.27 9.21
N SER A 45 -5.43 -2.93 9.74
CA SER A 45 -5.33 -3.69 10.98
C SER A 45 -6.21 -4.92 10.84
N TYR A 46 -5.56 -6.05 10.61
CA TYR A 46 -6.15 -7.38 10.77
C TYR A 46 -5.63 -7.91 12.11
N GLU A 47 -6.53 -8.06 13.08
CA GLU A 47 -6.40 -8.70 14.41
C GLU A 47 -5.01 -8.80 15.12
N GLY A 48 -4.11 -7.84 14.97
CA GLY A 48 -2.87 -7.73 15.75
C GLY A 48 -1.67 -7.35 14.89
N GLU A 49 -1.04 -6.21 15.21
CA GLU A 49 0.33 -5.78 14.80
C GLU A 49 0.84 -6.22 13.41
N ASP A 50 0.02 -6.10 12.36
CA ASP A 50 0.46 -6.30 10.98
C ASP A 50 1.31 -5.10 10.51
N GLU A 51 2.62 -5.28 10.48
CA GLU A 51 3.54 -4.29 9.87
C GLU A 51 3.78 -4.61 8.40
N VAL A 52 3.76 -3.57 7.55
CA VAL A 52 4.13 -3.71 6.14
C VAL A 52 5.65 -3.62 6.01
N VAL A 53 6.28 -4.70 5.56
CA VAL A 53 7.75 -4.85 5.53
C VAL A 53 8.31 -4.96 4.10
N GLY A 54 7.47 -5.21 3.09
CA GLY A 54 7.95 -5.70 1.79
C GLY A 54 8.48 -4.70 0.76
N PHE A 55 8.83 -3.45 1.10
CA PHE A 55 9.33 -2.49 0.10
C PHE A 55 10.79 -2.68 -0.30
N GLU A 56 11.51 -3.63 0.32
CA GLU A 56 12.96 -3.78 0.14
C GLU A 56 13.39 -4.27 -1.26
N THR A 57 12.48 -4.89 -2.02
CA THR A 57 12.78 -5.46 -3.34
C THR A 57 12.14 -4.70 -4.50
N TRP A 58 11.70 -3.46 -4.29
CA TRP A 58 11.19 -2.66 -5.41
C TRP A 58 12.34 -2.40 -6.40
N GLU A 59 12.15 -2.84 -7.64
CA GLU A 59 13.10 -2.54 -8.72
C GLU A 59 13.20 -1.03 -8.93
N ASP A 60 14.30 -0.59 -9.54
CA ASP A 60 14.46 0.82 -9.90
C ASP A 60 13.43 1.19 -10.99
N ILE A 61 12.40 1.93 -10.58
CA ILE A 61 11.28 2.37 -11.43
C ILE A 61 11.52 3.78 -12.02
N SER A 62 12.78 4.22 -12.13
CA SER A 62 13.13 5.54 -12.70
C SER A 62 12.90 5.66 -14.21
N GLN A 63 12.71 4.55 -14.91
CA GLN A 63 12.50 4.54 -16.36
C GLN A 63 11.04 4.28 -16.71
N ASN A 64 10.64 4.72 -17.91
CA ASN A 64 9.33 4.38 -18.43
C ASN A 64 9.25 2.87 -18.68
N GLY A 65 8.20 2.23 -18.19
CA GLY A 65 8.08 0.78 -18.26
C GLY A 65 6.96 0.23 -17.40
N LYS A 66 6.79 -1.09 -17.44
CA LYS A 66 5.89 -1.82 -16.55
C LYS A 66 6.71 -2.54 -15.49
N TYR A 67 6.29 -2.41 -14.23
CA TYR A 67 7.00 -2.95 -13.08
C TYR A 67 6.06 -3.75 -12.19
N GLN A 68 6.63 -4.71 -11.47
CA GLN A 68 5.92 -5.54 -10.51
C GLN A 68 6.53 -5.30 -9.14
N LEU A 69 5.76 -4.65 -8.28
CA LEU A 69 6.21 -4.22 -6.96
C LEU A 69 5.55 -5.11 -5.92
N MET A 70 6.35 -5.94 -5.27
CA MET A 70 5.84 -6.80 -4.20
C MET A 70 5.76 -6.02 -2.90
N VAL A 71 4.70 -6.26 -2.13
CA VAL A 71 4.50 -5.74 -0.78
C VAL A 71 4.18 -6.92 0.12
N ARG A 72 4.90 -7.05 1.23
CA ARG A 72 4.74 -8.12 2.21
C ARG A 72 4.20 -7.53 3.49
N ILE A 73 3.21 -8.20 4.06
CA ILE A 73 2.70 -7.91 5.39
C ILE A 73 3.24 -8.98 6.33
N ASN A 74 3.87 -8.54 7.41
CA ASN A 74 4.33 -9.43 8.46
C ASN A 74 3.16 -9.83 9.34
N HIS A 75 2.48 -10.89 8.92
CA HIS A 75 1.41 -11.60 9.63
C HIS A 75 1.88 -13.05 9.86
N GLU A 76 1.31 -13.74 10.85
CA GLU A 76 1.46 -15.20 11.05
C GLU A 76 1.28 -16.03 9.75
N ASP A 77 0.39 -15.61 8.83
CA ASP A 77 0.14 -16.26 7.53
C ASP A 77 0.93 -15.62 6.36
N ALA A 78 1.71 -14.57 6.63
CA ALA A 78 2.53 -13.83 5.67
C ALA A 78 1.85 -13.54 4.32
N TYR A 79 1.09 -12.43 4.25
CA TYR A 79 0.48 -12.02 2.99
C TYR A 79 1.49 -11.30 2.07
N ILE A 80 1.48 -11.66 0.78
CA ILE A 80 2.27 -11.02 -0.27
C ILE A 80 1.32 -10.48 -1.33
N PHE A 81 1.43 -9.19 -1.62
CA PHE A 81 0.71 -8.49 -2.68
C PHE A 81 1.68 -8.16 -3.81
N THR A 82 1.21 -8.25 -5.04
CA THR A 82 1.94 -7.80 -6.23
C THR A 82 1.20 -6.63 -6.86
N ILE A 83 1.81 -5.45 -6.80
CA ILE A 83 1.30 -4.22 -7.40
C ILE A 83 1.92 -4.08 -8.79
N PHE A 84 1.10 -4.16 -9.83
CA PHE A 84 1.50 -3.90 -11.21
C PHE A 84 1.39 -2.42 -11.47
N VAL A 85 2.51 -1.79 -11.81
CA VAL A 85 2.57 -0.35 -12.09
C VAL A 85 3.14 -0.07 -13.46
N VAL A 86 2.70 1.04 -14.04
CA VAL A 86 3.24 1.60 -15.27
C VAL A 86 3.87 2.93 -14.92
N VAL A 87 5.15 3.08 -15.24
CA VAL A 87 5.83 4.37 -15.19
C VAL A 87 5.82 4.96 -16.58
N GLN A 88 5.29 6.17 -16.69
CA GLN A 88 5.30 6.94 -17.92
C GLN A 88 5.54 8.41 -17.60
N ASP A 89 6.54 9.01 -18.25
CA ASP A 89 6.90 10.42 -18.10
C ASP A 89 7.21 10.81 -16.63
N GLY A 90 7.77 9.88 -15.86
CA GLY A 90 8.09 10.06 -14.44
C GLY A 90 6.89 9.96 -13.49
N LEU A 91 5.72 9.59 -14.00
CA LEU A 91 4.50 9.36 -13.25
C LEU A 91 4.19 7.87 -13.19
N ILE A 92 3.63 7.42 -12.08
CA ILE A 92 3.28 6.04 -11.79
C ILE A 92 1.77 5.90 -11.77
N THR A 93 1.29 4.88 -12.46
CA THR A 93 -0.10 4.45 -12.46
C THR A 93 -0.17 2.98 -12.07
N VAL A 94 -1.00 2.64 -11.08
CA VAL A 94 -1.27 1.26 -10.70
C VAL A 94 -2.28 0.67 -11.68
N GLU A 95 -1.90 -0.38 -12.40
CA GLU A 95 -2.80 -1.10 -13.30
C GLU A 95 -3.64 -2.15 -12.55
N LYS A 96 -3.03 -2.81 -11.55
CA LYS A 96 -3.64 -3.95 -10.86
C LYS A 96 -2.91 -4.29 -9.57
N VAL A 97 -3.61 -4.84 -8.59
CA VAL A 97 -3.00 -5.50 -7.43
C VAL A 97 -3.48 -6.95 -7.31
N LEU A 98 -2.54 -7.88 -7.07
CA LEU A 98 -2.79 -9.32 -6.90
C LEU A 98 -2.35 -9.81 -5.53
#